data_AF-A0A917ZRE8-F1
#
_entry.id   AF-A0A917ZRE8-F1
#
_cell.length_a   1.000
_cell.length_b   1.000
_cell.length_c   1.000
_cell.angle_alpha   90.00
_cell.angle_beta   90.00
_cell.angle_gamma   90.00
#
_symmetry.space_group_name_H-M   'P 1'
#
loop_
_entity.id
_entity.type
_entity.pdbx_description
1 polymer ?
#
loop_
_entity_poly.entity_id
_entity_poly.type
_entity_poly.pdbx_seq_one_letter_code
_entity_poly.pdbx_strand_id
1 'polypeptide(L)' 'MNTIDDFVALVRDELGLPVTRENIAAALDDLPGWDSVHLLSLVALLERETGRMLPMPELFEATSLEHVYRLAAA' A
#
# COMPACT_ATOMS: atom_id res chain seq x y z
N MET A 1 -6.73 10.35 -0.88
CA MET A 1 -6.34 9.57 0.32
C MET A 1 -5.91 10.50 1.44
N ASN A 2 -6.70 10.65 2.51
CA ASN A 2 -6.44 11.61 3.60
C ASN A 2 -6.12 10.94 4.94
N THR A 3 -6.45 9.65 5.09
CA THR A 3 -6.20 8.87 6.31
C THR A 3 -5.67 7.47 6.00
N ILE A 4 -5.09 6.80 7.01
CA ILE A 4 -4.71 5.39 6.91
C ILE A 4 -5.92 4.48 6.70
N ASP A 5 -7.10 4.87 7.19
CA ASP A 5 -8.33 4.11 7.01
C ASP A 5 -8.82 4.18 5.54
N ASP A 6 -8.63 5.32 4.87
CA ASP A 6 -8.86 5.43 3.41
C ASP A 6 -7.93 4.50 2.64
N PHE A 7 -6.66 4.39 3.07
CA PHE A 7 -5.69 3.51 2.43
C PHE A 7 -6.02 2.02 2.64
N VAL A 8 -6.43 1.63 3.86
CA VAL A 8 -6.92 0.27 4.15
C VAL A 8 -8.11 -0.06 3.25
N ALA A 9 -9.08 0.86 3.11
CA ALA A 9 -10.24 0.66 2.24
C ALA A 9 -9.81 0.52 0.78
N LEU A 10 -8.93 1.39 0.29
CA LEU A 10 -8.41 1.36 -1.07
C LEU A 10 -7.70 0.04 -1.40
N VAL A 11 -6.81 -0.43 -0.51
CA VAL A 11 -6.11 -1.71 -0.73
C VAL A 11 -7.10 -2.87 -0.75
N ARG A 12 -8.11 -2.87 0.13
CA ARG A 12 -9.12 -3.92 0.15
C ARG A 12 -10.00 -3.89 -1.10
N ASP A 13 -10.46 -2.72 -1.49
CA ASP A 13 -11.48 -2.56 -2.52
C ASP A 13 -10.89 -2.67 -3.94
N GLU A 14 -9.66 -2.19 -4.15
CA GLU A 14 -9.00 -2.18 -5.47
C GLU A 14 -8.03 -3.36 -5.67
N LEU A 15 -7.35 -3.84 -4.61
CA LEU A 15 -6.44 -4.98 -4.70
C LEU A 15 -7.05 -6.30 -4.21
N GLY A 16 -8.25 -6.25 -3.62
CA GLY A 16 -8.92 -7.46 -3.11
C GLY A 16 -8.24 -8.10 -1.91
N LEU A 17 -7.32 -7.40 -1.26
CA LEU A 17 -6.55 -7.92 -0.13
C LEU A 17 -7.32 -7.73 1.19
N PRO A 18 -7.45 -8.76 2.05
CA PRO A 18 -8.19 -8.69 3.29
C PRO A 18 -7.38 -8.00 4.40
N VAL A 19 -6.92 -6.78 4.14
CA VAL A 19 -6.14 -5.97 5.08
C VAL A 19 -7.04 -5.25 6.08
N THR A 20 -6.52 -5.07 7.28
CA THR A 20 -7.14 -4.35 8.38
C THR A 20 -6.14 -3.37 8.97
N ARG A 21 -6.63 -2.43 9.77
CA ARG A 21 -5.77 -1.50 10.51
C ARG A 21 -4.76 -2.19 11.45
N GLU A 22 -5.08 -3.40 11.89
CA GLU A 22 -4.25 -4.18 12.81
C GLU A 22 -3.13 -4.91 12.09
N ASN A 23 -3.36 -5.37 10.86
CA ASN A 23 -2.36 -6.13 10.08
C ASN A 23 -1.57 -5.27 9.09
N ILE A 24 -1.94 -4.00 8.87
CA ILE A 24 -1.26 -3.14 7.90
C ILE A 24 0.21 -2.83 8.24
N ALA A 25 0.58 -2.98 9.52
CA ALA A 25 1.95 -2.87 10.01
C ALA A 25 2.72 -4.20 9.97
N ALA A 26 2.07 -5.33 9.63
CA ALA A 26 2.73 -6.61 9.46
C ALA A 26 3.66 -6.60 8.25
N ALA A 27 4.57 -7.58 8.20
CA ALA A 27 5.42 -7.77 7.04
C ALA A 27 4.54 -8.05 5.81
N LEU A 28 4.89 -7.49 4.65
CA LEU A 28 4.17 -7.72 3.40
C LEU A 28 4.01 -9.22 3.09
N ASP A 29 5.05 -10.02 3.33
CA ASP A 29 5.05 -11.47 3.10
C ASP A 29 4.11 -12.24 4.05
N ASP A 30 3.70 -11.64 5.18
CA ASP A 30 2.75 -12.24 6.12
C ASP A 30 1.29 -11.91 5.76
N LEU A 31 1.05 -11.01 4.80
CA LEU A 31 -0.29 -10.60 4.40
C LEU A 31 -0.95 -11.67 3.52
N PRO A 32 -2.17 -12.13 3.89
CA PRO A 32 -2.88 -13.13 3.09
C PRO A 32 -3.16 -12.63 1.67
N GLY A 33 -2.72 -13.39 0.67
CA GLY A 33 -2.94 -13.07 -0.74
C GLY A 33 -1.99 -12.02 -1.33
N TRP A 34 -1.02 -11.54 -0.54
CA TRP A 34 0.00 -10.62 -1.04
C TRP A 34 0.94 -11.29 -2.05
N ASP A 35 1.33 -10.55 -3.08
CA ASP A 35 2.38 -10.93 -4.01
C ASP A 35 3.16 -9.69 -4.51
N SER A 36 4.28 -9.90 -5.18
CA SER A 36 5.13 -8.83 -5.72
C SER A 36 4.44 -7.96 -6.79
N VAL A 37 3.41 -8.49 -7.46
CA VAL A 37 2.62 -7.76 -8.47
C VAL A 37 1.69 -6.77 -7.79
N HIS A 38 1.15 -7.10 -6.61
CA HIS A 38 0.35 -6.17 -5.81
C HIS A 38 1.11 -4.91 -5.45
N LEU A 39 2.44 -4.98 -5.24
CA LEU A 39 3.25 -3.78 -5.03
C LEU A 39 3.20 -2.85 -6.24
N LEU A 40 3.38 -3.37 -7.45
CA LEU A 40 3.34 -2.57 -8.68
C LEU A 40 1.93 -1.98 -8.92
N SER A 41 0.89 -2.79 -8.71
CA SER A 41 -0.51 -2.35 -8.80
C SER A 41 -0.82 -1.27 -7.77
N LEU A 42 -0.34 -1.43 -6.53
CA LEU A 42 -0.50 -0.46 -5.45
C LEU A 42 0.18 0.87 -5.79
N VAL A 43 1.41 0.83 -6.32
CA VAL A 43 2.13 2.02 -6.74
C VAL A 43 1.35 2.75 -7.83
N ALA A 44 0.93 2.06 -8.89
CA ALA A 44 0.15 2.67 -9.96
C ALA A 44 -1.16 3.30 -9.45
N LEU A 45 -1.83 2.63 -8.50
CA LEU A 45 -3.05 3.13 -7.87
C LEU A 45 -2.78 4.38 -7.03
N LEU A 46 -1.72 4.37 -6.22
CA LEU A 46 -1.34 5.50 -5.38
C LEU A 46 -0.91 6.71 -6.20
N GLU A 47 -0.14 6.51 -7.28
CA GLU A 47 0.24 7.60 -8.18
C GLU A 47 -0.98 8.25 -8.86
N ARG A 48 -1.98 7.44 -9.22
CA ARG A 48 -3.26 7.94 -9.75
C ARG A 48 -4.06 8.72 -8.71
N GLU A 49 -4.13 8.23 -7.47
CA GLU A 49 -4.88 8.87 -6.38
C GLU A 49 -4.23 10.15 -5.88
N THR A 50 -2.90 10.19 -5.82
CA THR A 50 -2.14 11.32 -5.29
C THR A 50 -1.72 12.30 -6.38
N GLY A 51 -1.75 11.90 -7.65
CA GLY A 51 -1.32 12.71 -8.80
C GLY A 51 0.20 12.94 -8.84
N ARG A 52 0.98 12.18 -8.08
CA ARG A 52 2.45 12.30 -8.00
C ARG A 52 3.10 10.96 -8.28
N MET A 53 4.31 10.99 -8.84
CA MET A 53 5.13 9.77 -8.92
C MET A 53 5.69 9.42 -7.54
N LEU A 54 5.69 8.14 -7.20
CA LEU A 54 6.31 7.66 -5.97
C LEU A 54 7.74 7.17 -6.23
N PRO A 55 8.67 7.37 -5.28
CA PRO A 55 10.05 6.92 -5.43
C PRO A 55 10.11 5.39 -5.35
N MET A 56 10.18 4.75 -6.52
CA MET A 56 10.24 3.28 -6.64
C MET A 56 11.32 2.61 -5.77
N PRO A 57 12.56 3.14 -5.66
CA PRO A 57 13.56 2.54 -4.78
C PRO A 57 13.12 2.44 -3.32
N GLU A 58 12.52 3.52 -2.79
CA GLU A 58 12.03 3.57 -1.40
C GLU A 58 10.84 2.63 -1.18
N LEU A 59 10.00 2.45 -2.21
CA LEU A 59 8.88 1.51 -2.19
C LEU A 59 9.34 0.05 -2.17
N PHE A 60 10.43 -0.31 -2.86
CA PHE A 60 11.00 -1.66 -2.80
C PHE A 60 11.65 -1.96 -1.44
N GLU A 61 12.05 -0.94 -0.69
CA GLU A 61 12.53 -1.06 0.68
C GLU A 61 11.38 -1.12 1.72
N ALA A 62 10.13 -0.92 1.28
CA ALA A 62 8.99 -0.97 2.17
C ALA A 62 8.74 -2.41 2.66
N THR A 63 8.74 -2.59 3.98
CA THR A 63 8.51 -3.89 4.63
C THR A 63 7.06 -4.13 5.01
N SER A 64 6.22 -3.09 4.97
CA SER A 64 4.80 -3.15 5.33
C SER A 64 3.98 -2.16 4.51
N LEU A 65 2.67 -2.40 4.43
CA LEU A 65 1.73 -1.49 3.77
C LEU A 65 1.66 -0.14 4.50
N GLU A 66 1.84 -0.10 5.82
CA GLU A 66 1.96 1.15 6.58
C GLU A 66 3.17 1.99 6.13
N HIS A 67 4.30 1.36 5.82
CA HIS A 67 5.46 2.08 5.30
C HIS A 67 5.15 2.69 3.93
N VAL A 68 4.50 1.93 3.05
CA VAL A 68 4.03 2.43 1.74
C VAL A 68 3.09 3.62 1.90
N TYR A 69 2.10 3.54 2.81
CA TYR A 69 1.21 4.65 3.11
C TYR A 69 1.97 5.91 3.53
N ARG A 70 2.96 5.78 4.42
CA ARG A 70 3.78 6.92 4.87
C ARG A 70 4.54 7.57 3.70
N LEU A 71 5.09 6.79 2.78
CA LEU A 71 5.74 7.31 1.57
C LEU A 71 4.75 8.02 0.62
N ALA A 72 3.51 7.54 0.57
CA ALA A 72 2.46 8.11 -0.28
C ALA A 72 1.69 9.28 0.35
N ALA A 73 1.76 9.45 1.67
CA ALA A 73 1.11 10.54 2.40
C ALA A 73 2.04 11.72 2.73
N ALA A 74 3.36 11.53 2.64
CA ALA A 74 4.37 12.58 2.87
C ALA A 74 4.35 13.67 1.81
#